data_AF-A0A563C7G0-F1
#
_entry.id   AF-A0A563C7G0-F1
#
_cell.length_a   1.000
_cell.length_b   1.000
_cell.length_c   1.000
_cell.angle_alpha   90.00
_cell.angle_beta   90.00
_cell.angle_gamma   90.00
#
_symmetry.space_group_name_H-M   'P 1'
#
loop_
_entity.id
_entity.type
_entity.pdbx_description
1 polymer ?
#
loop_
_entity_poly.entity_id
_entity_poly.type
_entity_poly.pdbx_seq_one_letter_code
_entity_poly.pdbx_strand_id
1 'polypeptide(L)'
;MTDMAFSAGLLHDIGRCVEIKVGLRHPILGYNLLTNEGLVELAQVSMTHTYYGYKQIERAEFWEELDSKSLEFTQDYMRGAEISDLDLLVQLADNMGHPMGVMTISDRFSDVLIRHGILSAGDHLRELFRIKQYFDKKAGINIYELFRDEIIRTTMMEPNGMMREKQNVTDETEESL
;
A
#
# COMPACT_ATOMS: atom_id res chain seq x y z
N MET A 1 -2.39 -9.75 19.97
CA MET A 1 -2.21 -9.95 18.52
C MET A 1 -2.92 -8.86 17.72
N THR A 2 -4.20 -8.54 17.99
CA THR A 2 -4.91 -7.40 17.36
C THR A 2 -4.16 -6.08 17.53
N ASP A 3 -3.62 -5.83 18.72
CA ASP A 3 -2.87 -4.60 19.01
C ASP A 3 -1.64 -4.43 18.13
N MET A 4 -0.95 -5.53 17.77
CA MET A 4 0.26 -5.46 16.92
C MET A 4 -0.09 -5.11 15.48
N ALA A 5 -1.12 -5.74 14.89
CA ALA A 5 -1.57 -5.44 13.53
C ALA A 5 -2.07 -4.00 13.42
N PHE A 6 -2.80 -3.53 14.43
CA PHE A 6 -3.26 -2.15 14.50
C PHE A 6 -2.09 -1.16 14.61
N SER A 7 -1.14 -1.41 15.52
CA SER A 7 0.07 -0.59 15.67
C SER A 7 0.91 -0.58 14.39
N ALA A 8 1.08 -1.72 13.72
CA ALA A 8 1.79 -1.83 12.45
C ALA A 8 1.11 -0.99 11.36
N GLY A 9 -0.22 -1.06 11.26
CA GLY A 9 -0.98 -0.20 10.35
C GLY A 9 -0.79 1.29 10.62
N LEU A 10 -0.75 1.71 11.89
CA LEU A 10 -0.53 3.13 12.24
C LEU A 10 0.90 3.61 12.00
N LEU A 11 1.89 2.72 12.16
CA LEU A 11 3.31 3.10 12.23
C LEU A 11 4.11 2.74 10.98
N HIS A 12 3.55 2.02 10.01
CA HIS A 12 4.29 1.61 8.79
C HIS A 12 4.95 2.81 8.09
N ASP A 13 4.26 3.94 8.06
CA ASP A 13 4.68 5.17 7.38
C ASP A 13 5.34 6.21 8.30
N ILE A 14 5.66 5.86 9.56
CA ILE A 14 6.14 6.81 10.58
C ILE A 14 7.43 7.56 10.17
N GLY A 15 8.22 6.98 9.25
CA GLY A 15 9.38 7.65 8.68
C GLY A 15 9.06 8.97 7.96
N ARG A 16 7.80 9.18 7.55
CA ARG A 16 7.31 10.47 7.00
C ARG A 16 7.30 11.60 8.02
N CYS A 17 7.34 11.29 9.32
CA CYS A 17 7.35 12.28 10.39
C CYS A 17 8.77 12.72 10.80
N VAL A 18 9.81 12.07 10.28
CA VAL A 18 11.20 12.29 10.73
C VAL A 18 11.80 13.55 10.10
N GLU A 19 11.55 13.80 8.82
CA GLU A 19 12.07 14.97 8.08
C GLU A 19 11.02 15.49 7.09
N ILE A 20 11.20 16.72 6.60
CA ILE A 20 10.37 17.30 5.53
C ILE A 20 10.84 16.70 4.19
N LYS A 21 9.90 16.23 3.35
CA LYS A 21 10.15 15.68 2.00
C LYS A 21 11.09 14.47 1.98
N VAL A 22 10.78 13.45 2.79
CA VAL A 22 11.56 12.20 2.85
C VAL A 22 11.48 11.32 1.59
N GLY A 23 10.46 11.51 0.74
CA GLY A 23 10.27 10.72 -0.48
C GLY A 23 10.33 9.22 -0.20
N LEU A 24 11.09 8.48 -1.02
CA LEU A 24 11.29 7.04 -0.88
C LEU A 24 12.21 6.61 0.28
N ARG A 25 12.78 7.54 1.06
CA ARG A 25 13.58 7.22 2.25
C ARG A 25 12.74 6.89 3.49
N HIS A 26 11.42 7.13 3.46
CA HIS A 26 10.56 6.92 4.62
C HIS A 26 10.59 5.48 5.20
N PRO A 27 10.76 4.38 4.43
CA PRO A 27 10.86 3.04 5.03
C PRO A 27 12.12 2.91 5.90
N ILE A 28 13.26 3.42 5.42
CA ILE A 28 14.55 3.40 6.13
C ILE A 28 14.47 4.25 7.41
N LEU A 29 13.88 5.44 7.31
CA LEU A 29 13.74 6.35 8.46
C LEU A 29 12.82 5.78 9.53
N GLY A 30 11.69 5.18 9.12
CA GLY A 30 10.78 4.52 10.04
C GLY A 30 11.39 3.28 10.69
N TYR A 31 12.11 2.45 9.92
CA TYR A 31 12.89 1.34 10.43
C TYR A 31 13.88 1.78 11.51
N ASN A 32 14.69 2.81 11.24
CA ASN A 32 15.68 3.30 12.19
C ASN A 32 15.04 3.87 13.46
N LEU A 33 13.97 4.66 13.31
CA LEU A 33 13.22 5.22 14.45
C LEU A 33 12.70 4.10 15.36
N LEU A 34 11.96 3.15 14.80
CA LEU A 34 11.32 2.08 15.56
C LEU A 34 12.33 1.10 16.15
N THR A 35 13.47 0.87 15.46
CA THR A 35 14.58 0.07 16.01
C THR A 35 15.19 0.72 17.24
N ASN A 36 15.41 2.04 17.22
CA ASN A 36 15.95 2.77 18.36
C ASN A 36 15.03 2.73 19.59
N GLU A 37 13.71 2.63 19.37
CA GLU A 37 12.70 2.44 20.41
C GLU A 37 12.53 0.97 20.85
N GLY A 38 13.30 0.04 20.27
CA GLY A 38 13.22 -1.39 20.58
C GLY A 38 11.99 -2.11 19.99
N LEU A 39 11.28 -1.48 19.05
CA LEU A 39 10.06 -1.99 18.41
C LEU A 39 10.39 -2.76 17.12
N VAL A 40 11.13 -3.87 17.26
CA VAL A 40 11.75 -4.59 16.14
C VAL A 40 10.74 -5.06 15.08
N GLU A 41 9.61 -5.65 15.49
CA GLU A 41 8.58 -6.13 14.54
C GLU A 41 7.97 -4.98 13.72
N LEU A 42 7.70 -3.85 14.37
CA LEU A 42 7.15 -2.66 13.72
C LEU A 42 8.20 -1.99 12.82
N ALA A 43 9.47 -2.00 13.23
CA ALA A 43 10.57 -1.53 12.42
C ALA A 43 10.66 -2.31 11.10
N GLN A 44 10.55 -3.64 11.17
CA GLN A 44 10.53 -4.48 9.97
C GLN A 44 9.36 -4.11 9.06
N VAL A 45 8.14 -4.00 9.58
CA VAL A 45 6.97 -3.58 8.79
C VAL A 45 7.21 -2.25 8.11
N SER A 46 7.73 -1.26 8.84
CA SER A 46 8.06 0.05 8.27
C SER A 46 9.09 -0.07 7.16
N MET A 47 10.09 -0.96 7.30
CA MET A 47 11.08 -1.22 6.27
C MET A 47 10.51 -1.92 5.02
N THR A 48 9.55 -2.84 5.18
CA THR A 48 9.14 -3.77 4.11
C THR A 48 7.86 -3.39 3.38
N HIS A 49 7.04 -2.48 3.92
CA HIS A 49 5.65 -2.26 3.45
C HIS A 49 5.55 -1.81 1.98
N THR A 50 6.50 -1.04 1.45
CA THR A 50 6.48 -0.63 0.04
C THR A 50 7.06 -1.68 -0.92
N TYR A 51 7.79 -2.67 -0.39
CA TYR A 51 8.62 -3.62 -1.16
C TYR A 51 8.00 -5.03 -1.27
N TYR A 52 6.67 -5.12 -1.38
CA TYR A 52 5.98 -6.39 -1.66
C TYR A 52 6.57 -7.09 -2.91
N GLY A 53 6.71 -8.42 -2.89
CA GLY A 53 7.28 -9.17 -4.00
C GLY A 53 8.68 -8.70 -4.45
N TYR A 54 9.51 -8.15 -3.55
CA TYR A 54 10.84 -7.63 -3.87
C TYR A 54 11.71 -8.58 -4.71
N LYS A 55 11.58 -9.90 -4.52
CA LYS A 55 12.37 -10.90 -5.26
C LYS A 55 11.83 -11.18 -6.67
N GLN A 56 10.63 -10.70 -6.99
CA GLN A 56 9.90 -11.00 -8.22
C GLN A 56 9.68 -9.76 -9.09
N ILE A 57 9.70 -8.57 -8.49
CA ILE A 57 9.37 -7.30 -9.14
C ILE A 57 10.64 -6.45 -9.24
N GLU A 58 10.96 -6.06 -10.48
CA GLU A 58 12.00 -5.07 -10.75
C GLU A 58 11.45 -3.67 -10.41
N ARG A 59 12.22 -2.88 -9.68
CA ARG A 59 11.76 -1.66 -9.00
C ARG A 59 12.63 -0.45 -9.34
N ALA A 60 13.07 -0.34 -10.59
CA ALA A 60 13.92 0.74 -11.09
C ALA A 60 13.44 2.12 -10.62
N GLU A 61 12.12 2.33 -10.62
CA GLU A 61 11.46 3.57 -10.20
C GLU A 61 11.75 3.95 -8.75
N PHE A 62 12.07 2.99 -7.87
CA PHE A 62 12.38 3.28 -6.48
C PHE A 62 13.84 3.70 -6.27
N TRP A 63 14.73 3.32 -7.17
CA TRP A 63 16.17 3.46 -6.98
C TRP A 63 16.68 4.85 -7.35
N GLU A 64 16.00 5.54 -8.28
CA GLU A 64 16.42 6.85 -8.76
C GLU A 64 16.34 7.96 -7.68
N GLU A 65 15.44 7.82 -6.70
CA GLU A 65 15.30 8.80 -5.61
C GLU A 65 16.19 8.52 -4.38
N LEU A 66 16.85 7.37 -4.32
CA LEU A 66 17.69 6.97 -3.19
C LEU A 66 19.17 7.28 -3.45
N ASP A 67 19.86 7.83 -2.45
CA ASP A 67 21.31 7.89 -2.47
C ASP A 67 21.92 6.47 -2.41
N SER A 68 23.16 6.32 -2.87
CA SER A 68 23.81 5.00 -3.00
C SER A 68 23.84 4.20 -1.70
N LYS A 69 23.97 4.87 -0.54
CA LYS A 69 24.02 4.20 0.77
C LYS A 69 22.64 3.71 1.18
N SER A 70 21.61 4.53 0.97
CA SER A 70 20.21 4.15 1.22
C SER A 70 19.77 2.99 0.32
N LEU A 71 20.20 3.01 -0.94
CA LEU A 71 19.94 1.94 -1.91
C LEU A 71 20.61 0.62 -1.48
N GLU A 72 21.90 0.63 -1.20
CA GLU A 72 22.66 -0.55 -0.76
C GLU A 72 22.04 -1.17 0.50
N PHE A 73 21.75 -0.34 1.51
CA PHE A 73 21.09 -0.77 2.73
C PHE A 73 19.74 -1.45 2.44
N THR A 74 18.89 -0.83 1.62
CA THR A 74 17.58 -1.37 1.27
C THR A 74 17.71 -2.72 0.57
N GLN A 75 18.63 -2.85 -0.39
CA GLN A 75 18.83 -4.09 -1.13
C GLN A 75 19.39 -5.22 -0.26
N ASP A 76 20.31 -4.92 0.64
CA ASP A 76 20.85 -5.88 1.60
C ASP A 76 19.77 -6.36 2.57
N TYR A 77 19.01 -5.42 3.14
CA TYR A 77 17.92 -5.73 4.06
C TYR A 77 16.87 -6.62 3.39
N MET A 78 16.37 -6.20 2.22
CA MET A 78 15.30 -6.92 1.52
C MET A 78 15.73 -8.29 0.98
N ARG A 79 17.03 -8.51 0.73
CA ARG A 79 17.57 -9.84 0.38
C ARG A 79 17.50 -10.81 1.55
N GLY A 80 17.79 -10.33 2.76
CA GLY A 80 17.81 -11.13 3.99
C GLY A 80 16.48 -11.22 4.73
N ALA A 81 15.55 -10.29 4.48
CA ALA A 81 14.28 -10.22 5.21
C ALA A 81 13.38 -11.44 4.99
N GLU A 82 12.85 -11.97 6.09
CA GLU A 82 11.78 -12.96 6.10
C GLU A 82 10.43 -12.24 6.25
N ILE A 83 9.64 -12.24 5.18
CA ILE A 83 8.35 -11.55 5.12
C ILE A 83 7.30 -12.34 5.91
N SER A 84 6.77 -11.75 6.98
CA SER A 84 5.79 -12.35 7.88
C SER A 84 4.34 -12.11 7.43
N ASP A 85 3.38 -12.76 8.11
CA ASP A 85 1.96 -12.46 7.96
C ASP A 85 1.63 -10.98 8.25
N LEU A 86 2.34 -10.37 9.20
CA LEU A 86 2.14 -8.97 9.57
C LEU A 86 2.60 -8.04 8.45
N ASP A 87 3.77 -8.32 7.84
CA ASP A 87 4.27 -7.58 6.68
C ASP A 87 3.29 -7.66 5.51
N LEU A 88 2.85 -8.88 5.17
CA LEU A 88 1.89 -9.09 4.07
C LEU A 88 0.55 -8.39 4.33
N LEU A 89 0.09 -8.37 5.59
CA LEU A 89 -1.16 -7.72 5.96
C LEU A 89 -1.07 -6.21 5.75
N VAL A 90 0.03 -5.59 6.17
CA VAL A 90 0.24 -4.15 6.00
C VAL A 90 0.48 -3.80 4.54
N GLN A 91 1.26 -4.59 3.79
CA GLN A 91 1.43 -4.41 2.35
C GLN A 91 0.08 -4.42 1.62
N LEU A 92 -0.82 -5.34 1.99
CA LEU A 92 -2.17 -5.40 1.43
C LEU A 92 -3.03 -4.20 1.86
N ALA A 93 -3.02 -3.87 3.15
CA ALA A 93 -3.82 -2.77 3.70
C ALA A 93 -3.40 -1.41 3.12
N ASP A 94 -2.10 -1.15 2.97
CA ASP A 94 -1.56 0.06 2.32
C ASP A 94 -2.01 0.17 0.85
N ASN A 95 -2.06 -0.97 0.15
CA ASN A 95 -2.55 -1.07 -1.22
C ASN A 95 -4.08 -1.19 -1.34
N MET A 96 -4.82 -1.02 -0.24
CA MET A 96 -6.28 -0.86 -0.22
C MET A 96 -6.72 0.45 0.45
N GLY A 97 -5.86 1.07 1.25
CA GLY A 97 -6.16 2.27 2.03
C GLY A 97 -6.00 3.54 1.20
N HIS A 98 -7.01 4.40 1.23
CA HIS A 98 -7.01 5.72 0.60
C HIS A 98 -7.49 6.78 1.61
N PRO A 99 -7.10 8.07 1.48
CA PRO A 99 -7.62 9.13 2.35
C PRO A 99 -9.14 9.23 2.44
N MET A 100 -9.85 8.71 1.42
CA MET A 100 -11.33 8.70 1.38
C MET A 100 -11.97 7.42 1.93
N GLY A 101 -11.18 6.37 2.19
CA GLY A 101 -11.69 5.09 2.68
C GLY A 101 -10.95 3.87 2.14
N VAL A 102 -11.56 2.71 2.31
CA VAL A 102 -11.05 1.44 1.80
C VAL A 102 -11.47 1.26 0.35
N MET A 103 -10.56 0.77 -0.47
CA MET A 103 -10.74 0.53 -1.89
C MET A 103 -10.43 -0.92 -2.26
N THR A 104 -10.82 -1.30 -3.47
CA THR A 104 -10.22 -2.48 -4.11
C THR A 104 -8.75 -2.21 -4.45
N ILE A 105 -7.95 -3.27 -4.53
CA ILE A 105 -6.55 -3.19 -5.01
C ILE A 105 -6.49 -2.51 -6.37
N SER A 106 -7.39 -2.86 -7.30
CA SER A 106 -7.40 -2.29 -8.65
C SER A 106 -7.62 -0.78 -8.63
N ASP A 107 -8.63 -0.30 -7.91
CA ASP A 107 -8.94 1.14 -7.83
C ASP A 107 -7.82 1.91 -7.15
N ARG A 108 -7.31 1.38 -6.03
CA ARG A 108 -6.21 1.99 -5.30
C ARG A 108 -4.93 2.02 -6.13
N PHE A 109 -4.67 0.98 -6.89
CA PHE A 109 -3.48 0.87 -7.70
C PHE A 109 -3.56 1.78 -8.93
N SER A 110 -4.73 1.97 -9.55
CA SER A 110 -4.92 2.97 -10.59
C SER A 110 -4.49 4.37 -10.13
N ASP A 111 -4.85 4.78 -8.91
CA ASP A 111 -4.36 6.03 -8.32
C ASP A 111 -2.82 6.07 -8.17
N VAL A 112 -2.19 4.98 -7.70
CA VAL A 112 -0.72 4.89 -7.63
C VAL A 112 -0.09 5.08 -9.01
N LEU A 113 -0.60 4.38 -10.03
CA LEU A 113 -0.05 4.44 -11.39
C LEU A 113 -0.06 5.85 -11.94
N ILE A 114 -1.16 6.57 -11.74
CA ILE A 114 -1.32 7.94 -12.23
C ILE A 114 -0.41 8.90 -11.47
N ARG A 115 -0.41 8.84 -10.13
CA ARG A 115 0.37 9.76 -9.29
C ARG A 115 1.88 9.62 -9.52
N HIS A 116 2.34 8.40 -9.82
CA HIS A 116 3.76 8.09 -9.99
C HIS A 116 4.18 7.91 -11.47
N GLY A 117 3.26 8.04 -12.43
CA GLY A 117 3.58 7.89 -13.85
C GLY A 117 4.06 6.49 -14.25
N ILE A 118 3.61 5.45 -13.56
CA ILE A 118 4.04 4.06 -13.79
C ILE A 118 3.35 3.51 -15.04
N LEU A 119 4.13 3.15 -16.07
CA LEU A 119 3.62 2.70 -17.36
C LEU A 119 3.46 1.18 -17.46
N SER A 120 4.22 0.40 -16.67
CA SER A 120 4.16 -1.06 -16.64
C SER A 120 4.03 -1.54 -15.20
N ALA A 121 2.95 -2.26 -14.92
CA ALA A 121 2.61 -2.60 -13.54
C ALA A 121 1.95 -3.97 -13.38
N GLY A 122 2.03 -4.80 -14.43
CA GLY A 122 1.40 -6.12 -14.43
C GLY A 122 1.92 -7.04 -13.31
N ASP A 123 3.21 -6.99 -13.02
CA ASP A 123 3.82 -7.80 -11.96
C ASP A 123 3.43 -7.32 -10.57
N HIS A 124 3.34 -6.00 -10.35
CA HIS A 124 2.81 -5.44 -9.11
C HIS A 124 1.38 -5.90 -8.86
N LEU A 125 0.51 -5.78 -9.86
CA LEU A 125 -0.88 -6.16 -9.72
C LEU A 125 -1.02 -7.66 -9.44
N ARG A 126 -0.26 -8.51 -10.16
CA ARG A 126 -0.21 -9.96 -9.90
C ARG A 126 0.20 -10.28 -8.48
N GLU A 127 1.23 -9.62 -7.96
CA GLU A 127 1.71 -9.85 -6.61
C GLU A 127 0.70 -9.37 -5.55
N LEU A 128 0.10 -8.19 -5.73
CA LEU A 128 -0.93 -7.70 -4.81
C LEU A 128 -2.15 -8.63 -4.77
N PHE A 129 -2.60 -9.15 -5.92
CA PHE A 129 -3.66 -10.16 -5.94
C PHE A 129 -3.22 -11.52 -5.36
N ARG A 130 -1.95 -11.90 -5.47
CA ARG A 130 -1.41 -13.09 -4.78
C ARG A 130 -1.49 -12.90 -3.25
N ILE A 131 -1.13 -11.73 -2.74
CA ILE A 131 -1.23 -11.39 -1.32
C ILE A 131 -2.70 -11.36 -0.88
N LYS A 132 -3.59 -10.78 -1.69
CA LYS A 132 -5.04 -10.83 -1.44
C LYS A 132 -5.55 -12.28 -1.33
N GLN A 133 -5.21 -13.13 -2.29
CA GLN A 133 -5.61 -14.54 -2.32
C GLN A 133 -5.09 -15.32 -1.10
N TYR A 134 -3.89 -14.97 -0.62
CA TYR A 134 -3.34 -15.52 0.61
C TYR A 134 -4.25 -15.21 1.82
N PHE A 135 -4.72 -13.98 1.95
CA PHE A 135 -5.66 -13.60 3.01
C PHE A 135 -7.09 -14.08 2.77
N ASP A 136 -7.55 -14.15 1.53
CA ASP A 136 -8.85 -14.77 1.21
C ASP A 136 -8.89 -16.22 1.72
N LYS A 137 -7.82 -16.98 1.46
CA LYS A 137 -7.69 -18.36 1.94
C LYS A 137 -7.64 -18.46 3.46
N LYS A 138 -6.95 -17.54 4.14
CA LYS A 138 -6.91 -17.50 5.61
C LYS A 138 -8.25 -17.12 6.23
N ALA A 139 -8.96 -16.16 5.62
CA ALA A 139 -10.26 -15.69 6.08
C ALA A 139 -11.41 -16.65 5.72
N GLY A 140 -11.21 -17.51 4.72
CA GLY A 140 -12.26 -18.40 4.19
C GLY A 140 -13.32 -17.69 3.37
N ILE A 141 -13.09 -16.42 3.02
CA ILE A 141 -14.00 -15.54 2.27
C ILE A 141 -13.19 -14.61 1.37
N ASN A 142 -13.83 -13.98 0.40
CA ASN A 142 -13.25 -12.84 -0.29
C ASN A 142 -13.13 -11.67 0.70
N ILE A 143 -11.92 -11.21 1.01
CA ILE A 143 -11.71 -10.15 2.02
C ILE A 143 -12.40 -8.83 1.68
N TYR A 144 -12.74 -8.57 0.41
CA TYR A 144 -13.53 -7.39 0.07
C TYR A 144 -14.93 -7.41 0.68
N GLU A 145 -15.45 -8.60 1.00
CA GLU A 145 -16.73 -8.75 1.71
C GLU A 145 -16.68 -8.17 3.13
N LEU A 146 -15.50 -8.14 3.76
CA LEU A 146 -15.31 -7.54 5.08
C LEU A 146 -15.42 -6.01 5.07
N PHE A 147 -15.28 -5.39 3.89
CA PHE A 147 -15.25 -3.94 3.70
C PHE A 147 -16.20 -3.49 2.60
N ARG A 148 -17.26 -4.27 2.34
CA ARG A 148 -18.15 -4.10 1.19
C ARG A 148 -18.74 -2.69 1.14
N ASP A 149 -19.27 -2.21 2.24
CA ASP A 149 -19.94 -0.91 2.31
C ASP A 149 -18.92 0.25 2.20
N GLU A 150 -17.73 0.09 2.77
CA GLU A 150 -16.63 1.06 2.65
C GLU A 150 -16.12 1.16 1.22
N ILE A 151 -15.94 0.02 0.55
CA ILE A 151 -15.49 -0.04 -0.84
C ILE A 151 -16.54 0.60 -1.75
N ILE A 152 -17.82 0.21 -1.62
CA ILE A 152 -18.91 0.80 -2.42
C ILE A 152 -18.94 2.31 -2.20
N ARG A 153 -18.94 2.78 -0.95
CA ARG A 153 -18.95 4.21 -0.64
C ARG A 153 -17.78 4.94 -1.28
N THR A 154 -16.57 4.38 -1.21
CA THR A 154 -15.36 5.01 -1.74
C THR A 154 -15.38 5.04 -3.27
N THR A 155 -15.78 3.95 -3.93
CA THR A 155 -15.91 3.87 -5.39
C THR A 155 -16.89 4.90 -5.94
N MET A 156 -18.00 5.16 -5.23
CA MET A 156 -19.02 6.12 -5.67
C MET A 156 -18.59 7.59 -5.60
N MET A 157 -17.47 7.92 -4.94
CA MET A 157 -17.01 9.30 -4.78
C MET A 157 -16.00 9.79 -5.84
N GLU A 158 -15.63 8.95 -6.80
CA GLU A 158 -14.51 9.18 -7.75
C GLU A 158 -13.21 9.62 -7.04
N PRO A 159 -12.56 8.70 -6.34
CA PRO A 159 -11.47 9.05 -5.44
C PRO A 159 -10.13 9.33 -6.14
N ASN A 160 -10.02 9.07 -7.45
CA ASN A 160 -8.77 9.15 -8.20
C ASN A 160 -8.61 10.48 -8.95
N GLY A 161 -9.59 11.39 -8.86
CA GLY A 161 -9.55 12.71 -9.50
C GLY A 161 -9.55 12.66 -11.03
N MET A 162 -10.01 11.54 -11.62
CA MET A 162 -10.09 11.33 -13.06
C MET A 162 -11.27 12.04 -13.70
N MET A 163 -12.38 12.19 -12.99
CA MET A 163 -13.56 12.84 -13.54
C MET A 163 -13.40 14.36 -13.46
N ARG A 164 -13.20 14.99 -14.62
CA ARG A 164 -13.00 16.45 -14.74
C ARG A 164 -14.31 17.25 -14.68
N GLU A 165 -15.45 16.60 -14.89
CA GLU A 165 -16.77 17.21 -14.93
C GLU A 165 -17.70 16.51 -13.95
N LYS A 166 -18.50 17.30 -13.20
CA LYS A 166 -19.59 16.75 -12.40
C LYS A 166 -20.67 16.25 -13.34
N GLN A 167 -21.01 14.96 -13.24
CA GLN A 167 -22.20 14.45 -13.89
C GLN A 167 -23.43 15.08 -13.23
N ASN A 168 -24.21 15.83 -13.99
CA ASN A 168 -25.53 16.26 -13.54
C ASN A 168 -26.50 15.11 -13.82
N VAL A 169 -27.17 14.63 -12.78
CA VAL A 169 -28.33 13.74 -12.97
C VAL A 169 -29.41 14.58 -13.65
N THR A 170 -29.82 14.16 -14.84
CA THR A 170 -30.94 14.75 -15.58
C THR A 170 -32.17 13.87 -15.43
N ASP A 171 -33.37 14.44 -15.54
CA ASP A 171 -34.63 13.71 -15.40
C ASP A 171 -34.76 12.49 -16.35
N GLU A 172 -34.02 12.49 -17.48
CA GLU A 172 -33.95 11.35 -18.42
C GLU A 172 -33.22 10.12 -17.86
N THR A 173 -32.42 10.26 -16.80
CA THR A 173 -31.66 9.14 -16.20
C THR A 173 -32.42 8.42 -15.09
N GLU A 174 -33.43 9.05 -14.47
CA GLU A 174 -34.27 8.41 -13.44
C GLU A 174 -35.31 7.44 -14.04
N GLU A 175 -35.80 7.67 -15.26
CA GLU A 175 -36.79 6.77 -15.90
C GLU A 175 -36.19 5.44 -16.40
N SER A 176 -34.87 5.26 -16.31
CA SER A 176 -34.14 4.09 -16.86
C SER A 176 -33.45 3.20 -15.82
N LEU A 177 -33.56 3.51 -14.52
CA LEU A 177 -33.04 2.74 -13.39
C LEU A 177 -34.15 2.00 -12.64
#